data_AF-A0A2I1I778-F1
#
_entry.id   AF-A0A2I1I778-F1
#
_cell.length_a   1.000
_cell.length_b   1.000
_cell.length_c   1.000
_cell.angle_alpha   90.00
_cell.angle_beta   90.00
_cell.angle_gamma   90.00
#
_symmetry.space_group_name_H-M   'P 1'
#
loop_
_entity.id
_entity.type
_entity.pdbx_description
1 polymer ?
#
loop_
_entity_poly.entity_id
_entity_poly.type
_entity_poly.pdbx_seq_one_letter_code
_entity_poly.pdbx_strand_id
1 'polypeptide(L)'
;MPLNLTSYLPQPFEMEADRWTITSPVPSARVGKLIAGFQALQAEQFRRANAGEPLLNAETIDGWPEDFEDVTDMVLGARQVQELKDDGCPPTFLFIATWGAIAYWANGGDEDAAELFVKQLMGANGEPESKPRPKGSKRSKTGNPTA
;
A
#
# COMPACT_ATOMS: atom_id res chain seq x y z
N MET A 1 -27.53 -27.63 -10.16
CA MET A 1 -26.52 -26.84 -10.89
C MET A 1 -25.18 -27.05 -10.21
N PRO A 2 -24.08 -27.32 -10.94
CA PRO A 2 -22.76 -27.40 -10.33
C PRO A 2 -22.39 -26.03 -9.73
N LEU A 3 -21.87 -26.04 -8.51
CA LEU A 3 -21.40 -24.84 -7.83
C LEU A 3 -20.15 -24.32 -8.56
N ASN A 4 -20.24 -23.10 -9.11
CA ASN A 4 -19.06 -22.45 -9.67
C ASN A 4 -18.29 -21.76 -8.54
N LEU A 5 -17.19 -22.36 -8.10
CA LEU A 5 -16.37 -21.82 -7.02
C LEU A 5 -15.54 -20.59 -7.46
N THR A 6 -15.38 -20.35 -8.76
CA THR A 6 -14.54 -19.25 -9.26
C THR A 6 -15.16 -17.87 -9.03
N SER A 7 -16.49 -17.78 -8.89
CA SER A 7 -17.17 -16.51 -8.58
C SER A 7 -16.91 -16.00 -7.15
N TYR A 8 -16.31 -16.83 -6.30
CA TYR A 8 -15.97 -16.49 -4.92
C TYR A 8 -14.48 -16.23 -4.73
N LEU A 9 -13.68 -16.35 -5.80
CA LEU A 9 -12.27 -15.99 -5.74
C LEU A 9 -12.13 -14.47 -5.89
N PRO A 10 -11.20 -13.85 -5.16
CA PRO A 10 -10.89 -12.44 -5.39
C PRO A 10 -10.43 -12.24 -6.84
N GLN A 11 -10.75 -11.07 -7.38
CA GLN A 11 -10.24 -10.68 -8.69
C GLN A 11 -8.74 -10.36 -8.58
N PRO A 12 -8.00 -10.38 -9.71
CA PRO A 12 -6.66 -9.79 -9.74
C PRO A 12 -6.70 -8.34 -9.26
N PHE A 13 -5.64 -7.91 -8.58
CA PHE A 13 -5.46 -6.49 -8.28
C PHE A 13 -5.04 -5.77 -9.56
N GLU A 14 -5.66 -4.63 -9.84
CA GLU A 14 -5.31 -3.78 -10.98
C GLU A 14 -5.09 -2.34 -10.50
N MET A 15 -4.02 -1.73 -11.00
CA MET A 15 -3.71 -0.33 -10.76
C MET A 15 -3.52 0.39 -12.09
N GLU A 16 -4.30 1.44 -12.31
CA GLU A 16 -4.10 2.37 -13.42
C GLU A 16 -3.06 3.43 -13.04
N ALA A 17 -2.07 3.63 -13.92
CA ALA A 17 -1.04 4.65 -13.76
C ALA A 17 -0.75 5.29 -15.12
N ASP A 18 -1.24 6.51 -15.33
CA ASP A 18 -1.17 7.23 -16.61
C ASP A 18 -1.72 6.37 -17.78
N ARG A 19 -0.85 5.82 -18.62
CA ARG A 19 -1.23 4.96 -19.76
C ARG A 19 -1.07 3.45 -19.48
N TRP A 20 -0.56 3.08 -18.32
CA TRP A 20 -0.29 1.69 -17.95
C TRP A 20 -1.38 1.13 -17.05
N THR A 21 -1.72 -0.14 -17.27
CA THR A 21 -2.46 -0.96 -16.32
C THR A 21 -1.50 -1.99 -15.76
N ILE A 22 -1.31 -1.98 -14.45
CA ILE A 22 -0.40 -2.88 -13.74
C ILE A 22 -1.24 -3.87 -12.95
N THR A 23 -1.14 -5.15 -13.26
CA THR A 23 -1.96 -6.20 -12.66
C THR A 23 -1.14 -7.09 -11.73
N SER A 24 -1.59 -7.32 -10.50
CA SER A 24 -1.07 -8.43 -9.68
C SER A 24 -2.00 -9.63 -9.80
N PRO A 25 -1.52 -10.79 -10.29
CA PRO A 25 -2.33 -11.99 -10.41
C PRO A 25 -2.63 -12.59 -9.03
N VAL A 26 -3.52 -13.58 -8.99
CA VAL A 26 -3.74 -14.41 -7.79
C VAL A 26 -2.39 -14.96 -7.30
N PRO A 27 -2.00 -14.74 -6.03
CA PRO A 27 -0.67 -15.10 -5.56
C PRO A 27 -0.40 -16.60 -5.66
N SER A 28 0.80 -16.96 -6.11
CA SER A 28 1.29 -18.33 -5.94
C SER A 28 1.45 -18.66 -4.46
N ALA A 29 1.56 -19.95 -4.11
CA ALA A 29 1.79 -20.35 -2.71
C ALA A 29 3.03 -19.71 -2.08
N ARG A 30 4.08 -19.45 -2.87
CA ARG A 30 5.29 -18.75 -2.41
C ARG A 30 4.98 -17.30 -2.06
N VAL A 31 4.30 -16.60 -2.95
CA VAL A 31 3.93 -15.18 -2.76
C VAL A 31 2.91 -15.02 -1.64
N GLY A 32 1.95 -15.95 -1.52
CA GLY A 32 0.98 -15.99 -0.43
C GLY A 32 1.62 -16.12 0.96
N LYS A 33 2.71 -16.88 1.10
CA LYS A 33 3.46 -16.95 2.37
C LYS A 33 4.10 -15.61 2.73
N LEU A 34 4.65 -14.92 1.75
CA LEU A 34 5.25 -13.59 1.94
C LEU A 34 4.19 -12.56 2.35
N ILE A 35 3.03 -12.58 1.70
CA ILE A 35 1.87 -11.73 2.05
C ILE A 35 1.36 -12.05 3.47
N ALA A 36 1.26 -13.33 3.84
CA ALA A 36 0.88 -13.73 5.20
C ALA A 36 1.91 -13.29 6.25
N GLY A 37 3.21 -13.35 5.91
CA GLY A 37 4.28 -12.80 6.73
C GLY A 37 4.14 -11.30 6.92
N PHE A 38 3.76 -10.57 5.87
CA PHE A 38 3.48 -9.13 5.94
C PHE A 38 2.27 -8.81 6.84
N GLN A 39 1.18 -9.58 6.76
CA GLN A 39 0.05 -9.45 7.69
C GLN A 39 0.49 -9.65 9.15
N ALA A 40 1.30 -10.68 9.41
CA ALA A 40 1.81 -10.96 10.75
C ALA A 40 2.72 -9.84 11.27
N LEU A 41 3.57 -9.29 10.38
CA LEU A 41 4.41 -8.14 10.69
C LEU A 41 3.57 -6.92 11.08
N GLN A 42 2.51 -6.61 10.35
CA GLN A 42 1.63 -5.48 10.70
C GLN A 42 0.99 -5.65 12.07
N ALA A 43 0.48 -6.85 12.38
CA ALA A 43 -0.10 -7.17 13.67
C ALA A 43 0.92 -7.01 14.81
N GLU A 44 2.15 -7.48 14.61
CA GLU A 44 3.23 -7.36 15.59
C GLU A 44 3.72 -5.91 15.74
N GLN A 45 3.80 -5.15 14.65
CA GLN A 45 4.10 -3.71 14.71
C GLN A 45 3.05 -2.95 15.52
N PHE A 46 1.76 -3.24 15.33
CA PHE A 46 0.69 -2.62 16.11
C PHE A 46 0.83 -2.95 17.60
N ARG A 47 1.10 -4.21 17.95
CA ARG A 47 1.35 -4.63 19.33
C ARG A 47 2.54 -3.88 19.93
N ARG A 48 3.67 -3.83 19.21
CA ARG A 48 4.91 -3.15 19.63
C ARG A 48 4.71 -1.65 19.81
N ALA A 49 4.02 -1.00 18.89
CA ALA A 49 3.68 0.42 18.99
C ALA A 49 2.89 0.72 20.27
N ASN A 50 1.89 -0.10 20.60
CA ASN A 50 1.11 0.04 21.83
C ASN A 50 1.92 -0.27 23.10
N ALA A 51 2.94 -1.12 23.00
CA ALA A 51 3.85 -1.46 24.10
C ALA A 51 5.05 -0.52 24.23
N GLY A 52 5.25 0.42 23.29
CA GLY A 52 6.44 1.28 23.23
C GLY A 52 7.73 0.55 22.85
N GLU A 53 7.63 -0.60 22.19
CA GLU A 53 8.76 -1.42 21.75
C GLU A 53 9.30 -0.98 20.36
N PRO A 54 10.58 -1.28 20.04
CA PRO A 54 11.13 -1.02 18.72
C PRO A 54 10.34 -1.74 17.61
N LEU A 55 9.99 -1.00 16.56
CA LEU A 55 9.28 -1.53 15.39
C LEU A 55 10.19 -2.43 14.55
N LEU A 56 9.56 -3.41 13.89
CA LEU A 56 10.22 -4.32 12.95
C LEU A 56 10.08 -3.81 11.52
N ASN A 57 10.89 -4.32 10.59
CA ASN A 57 10.81 -4.01 9.16
C ASN A 57 10.44 -5.27 8.34
N ALA A 58 10.22 -5.10 7.03
CA ALA A 58 9.83 -6.19 6.14
C ALA A 58 10.90 -7.30 6.03
N GLU A 59 12.18 -6.99 6.24
CA GLU A 59 13.29 -7.94 6.25
C GLU A 59 13.18 -8.98 7.37
N THR A 60 12.29 -8.77 8.35
CA THR A 60 11.98 -9.76 9.39
C THR A 60 11.03 -10.87 8.93
N ILE A 61 10.45 -10.75 7.73
CA ILE A 61 9.60 -11.78 7.13
C ILE A 61 10.49 -12.87 6.52
N ASP A 62 10.29 -14.12 6.96
CA ASP A 62 11.05 -15.26 6.43
C ASP A 62 10.82 -15.45 4.91
N GLY A 63 11.92 -15.54 4.17
CA GLY A 63 11.90 -15.63 2.71
C GLY A 63 11.57 -14.34 1.96
N TRP A 64 11.58 -13.19 2.64
CA TRP A 64 11.53 -11.88 1.98
C TRP A 64 12.82 -11.64 1.17
N PRO A 65 12.72 -11.33 -0.14
CA PRO A 65 13.89 -11.02 -0.96
C PRO A 65 14.69 -9.80 -0.45
N GLU A 66 16.02 -9.85 -0.57
CA GLU A 66 16.89 -8.72 -0.22
C GLU A 66 16.65 -7.52 -1.16
N ASP A 67 16.47 -7.80 -2.44
CA ASP A 67 16.20 -6.79 -3.46
C ASP A 67 14.70 -6.59 -3.65
N PHE A 68 14.26 -5.33 -3.60
CA PHE A 68 12.86 -5.01 -3.80
C PHE A 68 12.38 -5.34 -5.22
N GLU A 69 13.27 -5.33 -6.22
CA GLU A 69 12.91 -5.75 -7.58
C GLU A 69 12.44 -7.21 -7.62
N ASP A 70 13.05 -8.10 -6.83
CA ASP A 70 12.60 -9.49 -6.73
C ASP A 70 11.21 -9.59 -6.09
N VAL A 71 10.89 -8.71 -5.13
CA VAL A 71 9.53 -8.60 -4.57
C VAL A 71 8.54 -8.18 -5.65
N THR A 72 8.89 -7.15 -6.42
CA THR A 72 8.08 -6.65 -7.54
C THR A 72 7.82 -7.74 -8.57
N ASP A 73 8.86 -8.47 -8.98
CA ASP A 73 8.75 -9.58 -9.93
C ASP A 73 7.90 -10.74 -9.38
N MET A 74 8.02 -11.04 -8.09
CA MET A 74 7.22 -12.06 -7.43
C MET A 74 5.74 -11.68 -7.34
N VAL A 75 5.43 -10.42 -7.03
CA VAL A 75 4.07 -9.95 -6.75
C VAL A 75 3.31 -9.56 -8.03
N LEU A 76 3.98 -8.90 -8.98
CA LEU A 76 3.38 -8.44 -10.24
C LEU A 76 3.63 -9.39 -11.41
N GLY A 77 4.59 -10.30 -11.28
CA GLY A 77 4.99 -11.24 -12.32
C GLY A 77 6.09 -10.67 -13.22
N ALA A 78 7.27 -11.29 -13.18
CA ALA A 78 8.48 -10.86 -13.89
C ALA A 78 8.28 -10.49 -15.37
N ARG A 79 7.45 -11.26 -16.11
CA ARG A 79 7.20 -10.98 -17.54
C ARG A 79 6.56 -9.61 -17.75
N GLN A 80 5.50 -9.30 -17.00
CA GLN A 80 4.82 -8.01 -17.09
C GLN A 80 5.74 -6.89 -16.61
N VAL A 81 6.49 -7.11 -15.52
CA VAL A 81 7.43 -6.11 -15.01
C VAL A 81 8.46 -5.74 -16.08
N GLN A 82 9.02 -6.74 -16.77
CA GLN A 82 9.96 -6.48 -17.87
C GLN A 82 9.28 -5.73 -19.03
N GLU A 83 8.09 -6.13 -19.45
CA GLU A 83 7.32 -5.44 -20.50
C GLU A 83 7.03 -3.98 -20.15
N LEU A 84 6.68 -3.70 -18.89
CA LEU A 84 6.45 -2.34 -18.39
C LEU A 84 7.74 -1.53 -18.35
N LYS A 85 8.86 -2.11 -17.89
CA LYS A 85 10.18 -1.45 -17.90
C LYS A 85 10.60 -1.11 -19.33
N ASP A 86 10.42 -2.03 -20.27
CA ASP A 86 10.76 -1.84 -21.68
C ASP A 86 9.90 -0.76 -22.36
N ASP A 87 8.63 -0.61 -21.94
CA ASP A 87 7.74 0.48 -22.39
C ASP A 87 8.00 1.83 -21.69
N GLY A 88 8.97 1.87 -20.77
CA GLY A 88 9.38 3.08 -20.06
C GLY A 88 8.47 3.45 -18.87
N CYS A 89 7.77 2.48 -18.28
CA CYS A 89 7.01 2.68 -17.05
C CYS A 89 7.94 3.15 -15.91
N PRO A 90 7.64 4.28 -15.23
CA PRO A 90 8.44 4.75 -14.12
C PRO A 90 8.57 3.71 -13.00
N PRO A 91 9.79 3.51 -12.43
CA PRO A 91 9.99 2.60 -11.30
C PRO A 91 9.09 2.89 -10.10
N THR A 92 8.73 4.16 -9.89
CA THR A 92 7.80 4.57 -8.83
C THR A 92 6.40 3.94 -8.98
N PHE A 93 5.91 3.76 -10.22
CA PHE A 93 4.60 3.11 -10.44
C PHE A 93 4.67 1.61 -10.13
N LEU A 94 5.75 0.94 -10.52
CA LEU A 94 5.99 -0.46 -10.15
C LEU A 94 6.11 -0.62 -8.62
N PHE A 95 6.79 0.33 -7.96
CA PHE A 95 6.91 0.35 -6.50
C PHE A 95 5.54 0.49 -5.80
N ILE A 96 4.73 1.46 -6.22
CA ILE A 96 3.38 1.69 -5.67
C ILE A 96 2.48 0.49 -5.95
N ALA A 97 2.50 -0.05 -7.18
CA ALA A 97 1.71 -1.22 -7.55
C ALA A 97 2.08 -2.45 -6.71
N THR A 98 3.37 -2.66 -6.45
CA THR A 98 3.86 -3.78 -5.64
C THR A 98 3.28 -3.72 -4.23
N TRP A 99 3.37 -2.56 -3.56
CA TRP A 99 2.82 -2.38 -2.22
C TRP A 99 1.30 -2.39 -2.18
N GLY A 100 0.64 -1.79 -3.17
CA GLY A 100 -0.82 -1.83 -3.31
C GLY A 100 -1.33 -3.26 -3.45
N ALA A 101 -0.68 -4.09 -4.27
CA ALA A 101 -0.98 -5.50 -4.43
C ALA A 101 -0.77 -6.28 -3.12
N ILE A 102 0.35 -6.06 -2.42
CA ILE A 102 0.60 -6.70 -1.12
C ILE A 102 -0.52 -6.35 -0.13
N ALA A 103 -0.92 -5.07 -0.05
CA ALA A 103 -2.02 -4.62 0.81
C ALA A 103 -3.37 -5.23 0.40
N TYR A 104 -3.69 -5.25 -0.89
CA TYR A 104 -4.89 -5.89 -1.43
C TYR A 104 -4.99 -7.36 -0.99
N TRP A 105 -3.96 -8.14 -1.25
CA TRP A 105 -3.94 -9.57 -0.93
C TRP A 105 -3.87 -9.84 0.57
N ALA A 106 -3.12 -9.00 1.32
CA ALA A 106 -3.08 -9.03 2.78
C ALA A 106 -4.43 -8.66 3.43
N ASN A 107 -5.41 -8.17 2.68
CA ASN A 107 -6.74 -7.88 3.21
C ASN A 107 -7.82 -8.73 2.53
N GLY A 108 -7.44 -9.85 1.93
CA GLY A 108 -8.39 -10.79 1.34
C GLY A 108 -8.98 -10.33 0.01
N GLY A 109 -8.29 -9.44 -0.70
CA GLY A 109 -8.75 -8.83 -1.94
C GLY A 109 -9.63 -7.60 -1.74
N ASP A 110 -9.33 -6.82 -0.69
CA ASP A 110 -10.04 -5.57 -0.38
C ASP A 110 -9.40 -4.40 -1.14
N GLU A 111 -10.16 -3.83 -2.08
CA GLU A 111 -9.75 -2.68 -2.88
C GLU A 111 -9.58 -1.41 -2.03
N ASP A 112 -10.42 -1.20 -1.02
CA ASP A 112 -10.37 -0.02 -0.15
C ASP A 112 -9.08 -0.02 0.69
N ALA A 113 -8.67 -1.19 1.17
CA ALA A 113 -7.42 -1.36 1.90
C ALA A 113 -6.20 -1.06 1.01
N ALA A 114 -6.23 -1.51 -0.25
CA ALA A 114 -5.19 -1.23 -1.22
C ALA A 114 -5.12 0.26 -1.57
N GLU A 115 -6.27 0.89 -1.82
CA GLU A 115 -6.37 2.32 -2.16
C GLU A 115 -5.86 3.20 -1.01
N LEU A 116 -6.20 2.87 0.24
CA LEU A 116 -5.70 3.58 1.42
C LEU A 116 -4.18 3.51 1.51
N PHE A 117 -3.59 2.33 1.26
CA PHE A 117 -2.15 2.14 1.30
C PHE A 117 -1.44 2.92 0.18
N VAL A 118 -1.97 2.85 -1.04
CA VAL A 118 -1.46 3.60 -2.19
C VAL A 118 -1.52 5.11 -1.94
N LYS A 119 -2.64 5.62 -1.40
CA LYS A 119 -2.79 7.03 -1.01
C LYS A 119 -1.74 7.46 0.02
N GLN A 120 -1.47 6.62 1.03
CA GLN A 120 -0.43 6.89 2.03
C GLN A 120 0.96 6.97 1.38
N LEU A 121 1.29 6.06 0.47
CA LEU A 121 2.57 6.07 -0.25
C LEU A 121 2.73 7.28 -1.18
N MET A 122 1.66 7.68 -1.87
CA MET A 122 1.69 8.88 -2.73
C MET A 122 1.75 10.17 -1.90
N GLY A 123 1.01 10.25 -0.79
CA GLY A 123 1.06 11.39 0.12
C GLY A 123 2.39 11.55 0.85
N ALA A 124 3.06 10.43 1.20
CA ALA A 124 4.40 10.43 1.79
C ALA A 124 5.50 10.89 0.81
N ASN A 125 5.25 10.77 -0.51
CA ASN A 125 6.21 11.10 -1.56
C ASN A 125 5.91 12.42 -2.31
N GLY A 126 4.86 13.18 -1.95
CA GLY A 126 4.54 14.36 -2.76
C GLY A 126 3.28 15.17 -2.48
N GLU A 127 2.79 15.27 -1.25
CA GLU A 127 1.97 16.44 -0.91
C GLU A 127 2.78 17.41 -0.05
N PRO A 128 2.97 18.69 -0.46
CA PRO A 128 3.42 19.68 0.49
C PRO A 128 2.41 19.68 1.63
N GLU A 129 2.87 19.46 2.87
CA GLU A 129 2.06 19.60 4.07
C GLU A 129 1.12 20.78 3.88
N SER A 130 -0.18 20.50 3.76
CA SER A 130 -1.16 21.56 3.76
C SER A 130 -1.01 22.22 5.13
N LYS A 131 -0.32 23.37 5.13
CA LYS A 131 -0.06 24.17 6.33
C LYS A 131 -1.33 24.17 7.17
N PRO A 132 -1.26 23.81 8.47
CA PRO A 132 -2.46 23.77 9.29
C PRO A 132 -3.13 25.13 9.17
N ARG A 133 -4.38 25.14 8.67
CA ARG A 133 -5.18 26.36 8.60
C ARG A 133 -5.14 27.01 9.99
N PRO A 134 -4.78 28.31 10.09
CA PRO A 134 -4.73 28.95 11.39
C PRO A 134 -6.09 28.83 12.07
N LYS A 135 -6.11 28.19 13.25
CA LYS A 135 -7.30 28.09 14.09
C LYS A 135 -7.83 29.50 14.35
N GLY A 136 -9.14 29.66 14.15
CA GLY A 136 -9.86 30.93 14.05
C GLY A 136 -9.40 32.02 15.01
N SER A 137 -9.29 33.24 14.48
CA SER A 137 -9.16 34.44 15.29
C SER A 137 -10.39 34.54 16.20
N LYS A 138 -10.18 34.39 17.51
CA LYS A 138 -11.18 34.76 18.50
C LYS A 138 -11.43 36.25 18.34
N ARG A 139 -12.65 36.61 17.93
CA ARG A 139 -13.15 37.99 17.91
C ARG A 139 -13.19 38.48 19.36
N SER A 140 -12.19 39.26 19.77
CA SER A 140 -12.10 39.78 21.13
C SER A 140 -13.25 40.76 21.37
N LYS A 141 -14.22 40.34 22.19
CA LYS A 141 -15.24 41.19 22.80
C LYS A 141 -14.69 41.67 24.14
N THR A 142 -14.17 42.89 24.17
CA THR A 142 -14.09 43.69 25.40
C THR A 142 -14.18 45.15 25.00
N GLY A 143 -15.38 45.72 25.15
CA GLY A 143 -15.53 47.16 25.23
C GLY A 143 -15.15 47.64 26.62
N ASN A 144 -14.69 48.89 26.72
CA ASN A 144 -15.11 49.82 27.76
C ASN A 144 -14.73 51.27 27.37
N PRO A 145 -15.26 52.31 28.05
CA PRO A 145 -15.94 53.42 27.40
C PRO A 145 -15.14 54.73 27.43
N THR A 146 -15.70 55.74 26.76
CA THR A 146 -15.36 57.18 26.76
C THR A 146 -14.69 57.74 28.01
N ALA A 147 -13.72 58.62 27.76
CA ALA A 147 -13.53 59.89 28.45
C ALA A 147 -13.45 61.00 27.38
#